data_AF-A0A6J4T9J8-F1
#
_entry.id   AF-A0A6J4T9J8-F1
#
_cell.length_a   1.000
_cell.length_b   1.000
_cell.length_c   1.000
_cell.angle_alpha   90.00
_cell.angle_beta   90.00
_cell.angle_gamma   90.00
#
_symmetry.space_group_name_H-M   'P 1'
#
loop_
_entity.id
_entity.type
_entity.pdbx_description
1 polymer ?
#
loop_
_entity_poly.entity_id
_entity_poly.type
_entity_poly.pdbx_seq_one_letter_code
_entity_poly.pdbx_strand_id
1 'polypeptide(L)' 'MIHKLPNPGAPPAEQIGFDQFLAVDIRVGTVVGLEPFPEARKPSLKLRIDFGSDIGMKKS' A
#
# COMPACT_ATOMS: atom_id res chain seq x y z
N MET A 1 14.74 6.82 -6.84
CA MET A 1 13.53 6.58 -6.01
C MET A 1 14.01 6.28 -4.60
N ILE A 2 13.69 7.14 -3.62
CA ILE A 2 14.08 6.91 -2.22
C ILE A 2 12.81 6.45 -1.49
N HIS A 3 12.63 5.13 -1.36
CA HIS A 3 11.79 4.62 -0.29
C HIS A 3 12.42 5.15 1.00
N LYS A 4 11.73 6.06 1.69
CA LYS A 4 12.24 6.68 2.90
C LYS A 4 12.22 5.58 3.96
N LEU A 5 13.34 4.88 4.11
CA LEU A 5 13.49 3.88 5.15
C LEU A 5 13.20 4.56 6.49
N PRO A 6 12.46 3.91 7.39
CA PRO A 6 12.38 4.37 8.77
C PRO A 6 13.79 4.63 9.28
N ASN A 7 14.01 5.77 9.94
CA ASN A 7 15.29 6.05 10.57
C ASN A 7 15.55 4.93 11.60
N PRO A 8 16.61 4.12 11.48
CA PRO A 8 16.86 3.01 12.40
C PRO A 8 17.16 3.48 13.84
N GLY A 9 17.50 4.76 14.04
CA GLY A 9 17.68 5.38 15.35
C GLY A 9 16.44 6.10 15.90
N ALA A 10 15.29 6.03 15.22
CA ALA A 10 14.05 6.58 15.76
C ALA A 10 13.51 5.69 16.89
N PRO A 11 12.86 6.26 17.92
CA PRO A 11 12.14 5.44 18.89
C PRO A 11 11.05 4.62 18.17
N PRO A 12 10.70 3.42 18.68
CA PRO A 12 9.57 2.67 18.16
C PRO A 12 8.30 3.52 18.11
N ALA A 13 7.42 3.22 17.16
CA ALA A 13 6.08 3.80 17.14
C ALA A 13 5.33 3.42 18.43
N GLU A 14 4.36 4.25 18.81
CA GLU A 14 3.48 3.95 19.94
C GLU A 14 2.75 2.62 19.75
N GLN A 15 2.59 1.87 20.84
CA GLN A 15 1.89 0.60 20.81
C GLN A 15 0.40 0.85 20.58
N ILE A 16 -0.20 0.06 19.70
CA ILE A 16 -1.64 0.06 19.43
C ILE A 16 -2.27 -1.22 19.99
N GLY A 17 -3.55 -1.13 20.35
CA GLY A 17 -4.34 -2.28 20.78
C GLY A 17 -4.68 -3.22 19.61
N PHE A 18 -5.09 -4.45 19.93
CA PHE A 18 -5.45 -5.44 18.91
C PHE A 18 -6.66 -5.03 18.07
N ASP A 19 -7.66 -4.37 18.67
CA ASP A 19 -8.84 -3.89 17.93
C ASP A 19 -8.47 -2.85 16.87
N GLN A 20 -7.47 -2.01 17.14
CA GLN A 20 -6.97 -1.04 16.16
C GLN A 20 -6.28 -1.74 14.98
N PHE A 21 -5.61 -2.86 15.24
CA PHE A 21 -5.05 -3.70 14.18
C PHE A 21 -6.16 -4.36 13.35
N LEU A 22 -7.18 -4.94 14.00
CA LEU A 22 -8.31 -5.58 13.31
C LEU A 22 -9.19 -4.61 12.51
N ALA A 23 -9.22 -3.34 12.88
CA ALA A 23 -9.94 -2.30 12.14
C ALA A 23 -9.32 -2.01 10.75
N VAL A 24 -8.08 -2.43 10.50
CA VAL A 24 -7.40 -2.25 9.20
C VAL A 24 -7.69 -3.44 8.29
N ASP A 25 -8.41 -3.19 7.18
CA ASP A 25 -8.68 -4.23 6.18
C ASP A 25 -7.47 -4.41 5.23
N ILE A 26 -6.61 -5.39 5.54
CA ILE A 26 -5.43 -5.73 4.74
C ILE A 26 -5.73 -6.99 3.93
N ARG A 27 -5.57 -6.89 2.60
CA ARG A 27 -5.88 -7.98 1.66
C ARG A 27 -4.72 -8.26 0.73
N VAL A 28 -4.64 -9.50 0.28
CA VAL A 28 -3.73 -9.94 -0.78
C VAL A 28 -4.46 -9.87 -2.11
N GLY A 29 -3.80 -9.33 -3.13
CA GLY A 29 -4.30 -9.26 -4.50
C GLY A 29 -3.18 -9.43 -5.52
N THR A 30 -3.55 -9.71 -6.76
CA THR A 30 -2.62 -9.90 -7.88
C THR A 30 -2.60 -8.66 -8.76
N VAL A 31 -1.40 -8.14 -9.05
CA VAL A 31 -1.26 -7.04 -10.02
C VAL A 31 -1.53 -7.60 -11.42
N VAL A 32 -2.56 -7.07 -12.08
CA VAL A 32 -2.99 -7.47 -13.43
C VAL A 32 -2.69 -6.42 -14.50
N GLY A 33 -2.23 -5.23 -14.09
CA GLY A 33 -1.81 -4.18 -15.01
C GLY A 33 -1.02 -3.08 -14.31
N LEU A 34 -0.15 -2.42 -15.07
CA LEU A 34 0.66 -1.30 -14.61
C LEU A 34 0.88 -0.29 -15.74
N GLU A 35 0.89 0.99 -15.39
CA GLU A 35 1.09 2.10 -16.33
C GLU A 35 2.01 3.16 -15.70
N PRO A 36 2.83 3.87 -16.50
CA PRO A 36 3.57 5.04 -16.01
C PRO A 36 2.64 6.10 -15.43
N PHE A 37 3.05 6.76 -14.34
CA PHE A 37 2.34 7.89 -13.77
C PHE A 37 3.15 9.20 -13.89
N PRO A 38 3.24 9.78 -15.10
CA PRO A 38 4.07 10.96 -15.33
C PRO A 38 3.56 12.20 -14.57
N GLU A 39 2.26 12.26 -14.24
CA GLU A 39 1.68 13.38 -13.51
C GLU A 39 1.96 13.32 -11.99
N ALA A 40 2.57 12.25 -11.48
CA ALA A 40 2.82 12.09 -10.05
C ALA A 40 3.94 13.02 -9.55
N ARG A 41 3.72 13.66 -8.39
CA ARG A 41 4.74 14.52 -7.73
C ARG A 41 6.05 13.79 -7.44
N LYS A 42 5.99 12.48 -7.18
CA LYS A 42 7.14 11.60 -7.02
C LYS A 42 7.00 10.46 -8.03
N PRO A 43 8.09 9.95 -8.62
CA PRO A 43 8.03 8.85 -9.57
C PRO A 43 7.26 7.65 -8.99
N SER A 44 6.16 7.29 -9.64
CA SER A 44 5.29 6.16 -9.27
C SER A 44 4.62 5.53 -10.50
N LEU A 45 3.91 4.43 -10.27
CA LEU A 45 3.14 3.69 -11.28
C LEU A 45 1.67 3.69 -10.86
N LYS A 46 0.77 3.69 -11.86
CA LYS A 46 -0.64 3.36 -11.65
C LYS A 46 -0.76 1.84 -11.71
N LEU A 47 -1.35 1.22 -10.70
CA LEU A 47 -1.51 -0.23 -10.64
C LEU A 47 -2.98 -0.60 -10.81
N ARG A 48 -3.24 -1.74 -11.45
CA ARG A 48 -4.52 -2.44 -11.41
C ARG A 48 -4.31 -3.76 -10.68
N ILE A 49 -5.02 -3.93 -9.57
CA ILE A 49 -4.88 -5.08 -8.67
C ILE A 49 -6.23 -5.79 -8.60
N ASP A 50 -6.23 -7.10 -8.83
CA ASP A 50 -7.37 -7.98 -8.63
C ASP A 50 -7.33 -8.60 -7.23
N PHE A 51 -8.37 -8.37 -6.44
CA PHE A 51 -8.54 -8.90 -5.08
C PHE A 51 -9.52 -10.09 -5.02
N GLY A 52 -9.88 -10.68 -6.17
CA GLY A 52 -10.82 -11.80 -6.25
C GLY A 52 -12.28 -11.35 -6.31
N SER A 53 -13.21 -12.31 -6.34
CA SER A 53 -14.65 -12.08 -6.59
C SER A 53 -15.31 -11.14 -5.59
N ASP A 54 -14.89 -11.19 -4.33
CA ASP A 54 -15.59 -10.50 -3.24
C ASP A 54 -15.29 -8.99 -3.20
N ILE A 55 -14.10 -8.59 -3.68
CA ILE A 55 -13.62 -7.19 -3.64
C ILE A 55 -13.47 -6.61 -5.05
N GLY A 56 -13.12 -7.46 -6.03
CA GLY A 56 -12.90 -7.12 -7.41
C GLY A 56 -11.61 -6.35 -7.67
N MET A 57 -11.56 -5.68 -8.82
CA MET A 57 -10.40 -4.91 -9.25
C MET A 57 -10.35 -3.51 -8.64
N LYS A 58 -9.18 -3.09 -8.16
CA LYS A 58 -8.89 -1.74 -7.66
C LYS A 58 -7.72 -1.09 -8.40
N LYS A 59 -7.70 0.24 -8.40
CA LYS A 59 -6.60 1.05 -8.91
C LYS A 59 -5.81 1.65 -7.74
N SER A 60 -4.48 1.62 -7.82
CA SER A 60 -3.57 2.24 -6.84
C SER A 60 -2.61 3.20 -7.51
#